data_AF-A0A1M6W5R4-F1
#
_entry.id   AF-A0A1M6W5R4-F1
#
_cell.length_a   1.000
_cell.length_b   1.000
_cell.length_c   1.000
_cell.angle_alpha   90.00
_cell.angle_beta   90.00
_cell.angle_gamma   90.00
#
_symmetry.space_group_name_H-M   'P 1'
#
loop_
_entity.id
_entity.type
_entity.pdbx_description
1 polymer ?
#
loop_
_entity_poly.entity_id
_entity_poly.type
_entity_poly.pdbx_seq_one_letter_code
_entity_poly.pdbx_strand_id
1 'polypeptide(L)'
;MAALSQLLQSGESGRSVNLTVFIPKVREFGPKCPVFSLGGRLHTENALSGQKSAPIWRQTARDEKPSVIYNPKTYATIPVGVVIRRAPGVTRWAAWSWRAVSVMPGAGAADWRELRRDGDTVDYHAATAQMDLHGAETEAYLQGISARVPSVYVVMRQNVGADAASKPFHVVLVTASPFEAQDYADTGEEIVEKVAMPEGLVAWVREFVDAHHQEETFKKRRRDKTDVNRVEDGVGDPRIHQLSDVYRAPASVRKGRVH
;
A
#
# COMPACT_ATOMS: atom_id res chain seq x y z
N MET A 1 19.11 49.00 15.24
CA MET A 1 20.04 50.13 15.47
C MET A 1 21.36 49.51 15.91
N ALA A 2 22.44 49.35 15.14
CA ALA A 2 22.88 49.72 13.80
C ALA A 2 23.96 48.65 13.44
N ALA A 3 23.86 47.95 12.31
CA ALA A 3 24.53 48.24 11.03
C ALA A 3 26.05 47.91 10.99
N LEU A 4 26.40 47.07 9.98
CA LEU A 4 27.62 46.97 9.14
C LEU A 4 28.09 45.50 9.02
N SER A 5 27.83 44.76 7.94
CA SER A 5 28.18 44.93 6.51
C SER A 5 29.62 44.55 6.17
N GLN A 6 29.72 43.60 5.22
CA GLN A 6 30.84 43.25 4.32
C GLN A 6 32.03 42.41 4.82
N LEU A 7 32.21 41.21 4.26
CA LEU A 7 33.05 41.07 3.08
C LEU A 7 32.70 39.81 2.25
N LEU A 8 32.54 40.04 0.95
CA LEU A 8 32.44 39.09 -0.15
C LEU A 8 33.84 38.94 -0.78
N GLN A 9 34.05 37.81 -1.48
CA GLN A 9 35.01 37.59 -2.58
C GLN A 9 36.48 37.20 -2.26
N SER A 10 36.72 35.89 -2.27
CA SER A 10 37.83 35.22 -3.00
C SER A 10 37.46 33.74 -3.12
N GLY A 11 37.35 33.07 -4.27
CA GLY A 11 37.91 33.35 -5.57
C GLY A 11 39.16 32.52 -5.89
N GLU A 12 39.29 31.26 -5.45
CA GLU A 12 40.33 30.34 -5.94
C GLU A 12 39.76 28.91 -6.02
N SER A 13 39.50 28.41 -7.23
CA SER A 13 40.42 27.68 -8.12
C SER A 13 40.39 26.16 -7.85
N GLY A 14 39.97 25.43 -8.88
CA GLY A 14 39.73 24.00 -8.84
C GLY A 14 40.98 23.18 -8.53
N ARG A 15 40.80 22.20 -7.66
CA ARG A 15 41.65 21.01 -7.60
C ARG A 15 40.77 19.78 -7.78
N SER A 16 40.85 19.23 -8.99
CA SER A 16 40.38 17.89 -9.33
C SER A 16 41.18 16.86 -8.54
N VAL A 17 40.51 16.12 -7.65
CA VAL A 17 41.11 14.99 -6.95
C VAL A 17 40.85 13.74 -7.80
N ASN A 18 41.90 13.25 -8.45
CA ASN A 18 41.88 11.98 -9.19
C ASN A 18 41.84 10.82 -8.19
N LEU A 19 40.68 10.19 -8.02
CA LEU A 19 40.56 8.95 -7.27
C LEU A 19 40.95 7.78 -8.18
N THR A 20 42.15 7.24 -7.98
CA THR A 20 42.64 6.04 -8.67
C THR A 20 41.97 4.82 -8.06
N VAL A 21 41.14 4.13 -8.85
CA VAL A 21 40.46 2.88 -8.49
C VAL A 21 41.48 1.74 -8.46
N PHE A 22 41.67 1.13 -7.30
CA PHE A 22 42.52 -0.05 -7.13
C PHE A 22 41.68 -1.32 -7.27
N ILE A 23 41.87 -2.04 -8.37
CA ILE A 23 41.21 -3.32 -8.68
C ILE A 23 42.16 -4.46 -8.27
N PRO A 24 41.85 -5.29 -7.26
CA PRO A 24 42.63 -6.51 -7.01
C PRO A 24 42.24 -7.64 -7.97
N LYS A 25 43.30 -8.31 -8.43
CA LYS A 25 43.36 -9.27 -9.53
C LYS A 25 42.89 -10.67 -9.14
N VAL A 26 42.29 -11.31 -10.14
CA VAL A 26 41.81 -12.71 -10.24
C VAL A 26 42.85 -13.71 -9.74
N ARG A 27 42.41 -14.73 -8.97
CA ARG A 27 43.16 -15.97 -8.76
C ARG A 27 42.43 -17.12 -9.46
N GLU A 28 43.09 -17.67 -10.47
CA GLU A 28 42.76 -18.91 -11.15
C GLU A 28 43.06 -20.11 -10.25
N PHE A 29 42.16 -21.09 -10.22
CA PHE A 29 42.46 -22.46 -9.79
C PHE A 29 41.64 -23.43 -10.65
N GLY A 30 42.32 -24.08 -11.60
CA GLY A 30 41.99 -25.45 -12.00
C GLY A 30 43.13 -26.38 -11.57
N PRO A 31 43.18 -27.65 -12.01
CA PRO A 31 42.11 -28.50 -12.52
C PRO A 31 42.04 -29.83 -11.72
N LYS A 32 40.98 -30.63 -11.90
CA LYS A 32 41.06 -32.11 -12.01
C LYS A 32 39.67 -32.71 -12.17
N CYS A 33 39.36 -33.07 -13.41
CA CYS A 33 38.39 -34.11 -13.73
C CYS A 33 39.07 -35.48 -13.55
N PRO A 34 38.35 -36.51 -13.09
CA PRO A 34 38.63 -37.86 -13.51
C PRO A 34 37.66 -38.27 -14.62
N VAL A 35 38.26 -38.68 -15.73
CA VAL A 35 37.67 -39.51 -16.77
C VAL A 35 37.49 -40.92 -16.19
N PHE A 36 36.29 -41.48 -16.35
CA PHE A 36 36.11 -42.93 -16.35
C PHE A 36 35.13 -43.29 -17.46
N SER A 37 35.62 -43.99 -18.47
CA SER A 37 34.82 -44.70 -19.47
C SER A 37 35.06 -46.19 -19.32
N LEU A 38 33.99 -46.98 -19.35
CA LEU A 38 33.88 -48.37 -19.81
C LEU A 38 32.39 -48.69 -19.60
N GLY A 39 31.56 -48.78 -20.63
CA GLY A 39 31.58 -49.83 -21.63
C GLY A 39 30.51 -50.86 -21.25
N GLY A 40 29.41 -50.94 -22.00
CA GLY A 40 28.36 -51.93 -21.74
C GLY A 40 27.21 -51.83 -22.72
N ARG A 41 26.95 -52.92 -23.43
CA ARG A 41 26.15 -53.06 -24.65
C ARG A 41 24.67 -53.32 -24.34
N LEU A 42 23.83 -52.91 -25.30
CA LEU A 42 22.39 -53.14 -25.45
C LEU A 42 21.91 -54.52 -24.98
N HIS A 43 20.79 -54.57 -24.25
CA HIS A 43 19.70 -55.52 -24.52
C HIS A 43 18.35 -54.95 -24.04
N THR A 44 17.37 -55.18 -24.88
CA THR A 44 15.92 -54.94 -24.75
C THR A 44 15.32 -55.66 -23.57
N GLU A 45 14.43 -55.02 -22.82
CA GLU A 45 13.29 -55.71 -22.22
C GLU A 45 12.15 -54.74 -21.88
N ASN A 46 10.96 -55.23 -22.20
CA ASN A 46 9.67 -54.57 -22.17
C ASN A 46 9.07 -54.79 -20.76
N ALA A 47 8.69 -53.74 -20.04
CA ALA A 47 7.85 -53.91 -18.84
C ALA A 47 7.09 -52.63 -18.51
N LEU A 48 5.79 -52.67 -18.81
CA LEU A 48 4.77 -51.83 -18.21
C LEU A 48 4.89 -51.89 -16.68
N SER A 49 5.35 -50.81 -16.05
CA SER A 49 5.13 -50.58 -14.62
C SER A 49 4.57 -49.17 -14.42
N GLY A 50 3.31 -49.13 -13.97
CA GLY A 50 2.50 -47.94 -13.87
C GLY A 50 3.18 -46.77 -13.16
N GLN A 51 3.13 -45.61 -13.82
CA GLN A 51 3.25 -44.33 -13.15
C GLN A 51 2.12 -44.22 -12.13
N LYS A 52 2.42 -44.54 -10.87
CA LYS A 52 1.56 -44.17 -9.75
C LYS A 52 1.69 -42.66 -9.60
N SER A 53 0.78 -41.92 -10.23
CA SER A 53 0.53 -40.53 -9.95
C SER A 53 0.31 -40.38 -8.44
N ALA A 54 1.13 -39.52 -7.81
CA ALA A 54 0.97 -39.19 -6.40
C ALA A 54 -0.43 -38.56 -6.19
N PRO A 55 -1.13 -38.87 -5.09
CA PRO A 55 -2.42 -38.28 -4.82
C PRO A 55 -2.27 -36.77 -4.61
N ILE A 56 -3.22 -36.04 -5.20
CA ILE A 56 -3.32 -34.58 -5.34
C ILE A 56 -3.12 -33.76 -4.04
N TRP A 57 -3.15 -34.40 -2.87
CA TRP A 57 -3.09 -33.76 -1.57
C TRP A 57 -1.70 -33.75 -0.90
N ARG A 58 -0.66 -34.34 -1.52
CA ARG A 58 0.73 -34.18 -1.03
C ARG A 58 1.47 -33.10 -1.83
N GLN A 59 0.94 -31.88 -1.80
CA GLN A 59 1.71 -30.69 -2.16
C GLN A 59 2.53 -30.29 -0.92
N THR A 60 3.85 -30.31 -1.03
CA THR A 60 4.76 -29.69 -0.06
C THR A 60 4.31 -28.26 0.15
N ALA A 61 4.02 -27.89 1.39
CA ALA A 61 3.66 -26.53 1.79
C ALA A 61 4.65 -25.55 1.14
N ARG A 62 4.19 -24.84 0.11
CA ARG A 62 4.85 -23.61 -0.31
C ARG A 62 4.59 -22.61 0.81
N ASP A 63 5.63 -21.92 1.24
CA ASP A 63 5.53 -20.68 1.99
C ASP A 63 4.76 -19.64 1.15
N GLU A 64 3.45 -19.81 1.01
CA GLU A 64 2.58 -18.84 0.35
C GLU A 64 2.29 -17.74 1.36
N LYS A 65 3.19 -16.74 1.40
CA LYS A 65 2.80 -15.39 1.77
C LYS A 65 1.59 -15.03 0.89
N PRO A 66 0.46 -14.54 1.44
CA PRO A 66 -0.68 -14.17 0.62
C PRO A 66 -0.19 -13.15 -0.40
N SER A 67 -0.21 -13.55 -1.68
CA SER A 67 0.13 -12.65 -2.78
C SER A 67 -0.98 -11.62 -2.85
N VAL A 68 -0.82 -10.51 -2.14
CA VAL A 68 -1.55 -9.29 -2.45
C VAL A 68 -1.31 -9.05 -3.94
N ILE A 69 -2.38 -8.97 -4.73
CA ILE A 69 -2.30 -8.73 -6.18
C ILE A 69 -1.85 -7.28 -6.35
N TYR A 70 -0.54 -7.04 -6.28
CA TYR A 70 0.03 -5.74 -6.60
C TYR A 70 0.00 -5.59 -8.11
N ASN A 71 -0.83 -4.68 -8.62
CA ASN A 71 -0.66 -4.19 -9.99
C ASN A 71 0.51 -3.19 -9.95
N PRO A 72 1.72 -3.57 -10.41
CA PRO A 72 2.89 -2.69 -10.32
C PRO A 72 2.73 -1.43 -11.18
N LYS A 73 1.74 -1.40 -12.09
CA LYS A 73 1.41 -0.24 -12.90
C LYS A 73 0.57 0.81 -12.16
N THR A 74 0.18 0.58 -10.91
CA THR A 74 -0.76 1.48 -10.23
C THR A 74 -0.58 1.51 -8.71
N TYR A 75 0.58 1.09 -8.25
CA TYR A 75 0.93 1.02 -6.83
C TYR A 75 2.38 1.45 -6.63
N ALA A 76 2.62 2.27 -5.61
CA ALA A 76 3.96 2.67 -5.19
C ALA A 76 4.04 2.63 -3.66
N THR A 77 5.21 2.27 -3.13
CA THR A 77 5.42 2.20 -1.67
C THR A 77 6.77 2.82 -1.31
N ILE A 78 6.83 3.47 -0.15
CA ILE A 78 8.07 4.02 0.40
C ILE A 78 8.07 3.87 1.93
N PRO A 79 9.20 3.47 2.55
CA PRO A 79 9.33 3.55 4.00
C PRO A 79 9.35 5.01 4.46
N VAL A 80 8.54 5.34 5.45
CA VAL A 80 8.46 6.66 6.06
C VAL A 80 8.70 6.54 7.56
N GLY A 81 9.76 7.20 8.03
CA GLY A 81 10.05 7.35 9.45
C GLY A 81 9.17 8.42 10.07
N VAL A 82 8.51 8.11 11.19
CA VAL A 82 7.65 9.04 11.92
C VAL A 82 8.40 9.60 13.12
N VAL A 83 8.45 10.93 13.20
CA VAL A 83 9.06 11.64 14.34
C VAL A 83 7.98 12.14 15.28
N ILE A 84 7.99 11.64 16.51
CA ILE A 84 7.09 12.07 17.58
C ILE A 84 7.87 12.93 18.58
N ARG A 85 7.34 14.11 18.88
CA ARG A 85 7.87 15.03 19.88
C ARG A 85 7.18 14.81 21.21
N ARG A 86 7.97 14.70 22.27
CA ARG A 86 7.56 14.92 23.65
C ARG A 86 7.88 16.35 24.05
N ALA A 87 6.91 17.09 24.56
CA ALA A 87 7.10 18.42 25.12
C ALA A 87 6.42 18.53 26.49
N PRO A 88 6.82 19.46 27.37
CA PRO A 88 6.08 19.76 28.59
C PRO A 88 4.62 20.09 28.27
N GLY A 89 3.70 19.50 29.01
CA GLY A 89 2.28 19.79 28.85
C GLY A 89 1.93 21.19 29.34
N VAL A 90 1.01 21.85 28.64
CA VAL A 90 0.57 23.21 28.96
C VAL A 90 -0.51 23.27 30.04
N THR A 91 -0.99 22.11 30.51
CA THR A 91 -2.07 22.01 31.49
C THR A 91 -1.63 21.21 32.71
N ARG A 92 -2.27 21.46 33.86
CA ARG A 92 -2.01 20.69 35.10
C ARG A 92 -2.38 19.21 35.02
N TRP A 93 -3.17 18.81 34.03
CA TRP A 93 -3.73 17.46 33.91
C TRP A 93 -2.87 16.52 33.08
N ALA A 94 -2.01 17.07 32.23
CA ALA A 94 -1.08 16.31 31.41
C ALA A 94 0.32 16.91 31.58
N ALA A 95 1.22 16.19 32.23
CA ALA A 95 2.61 16.62 32.40
C ALA A 95 3.36 16.69 31.07
N TRP A 96 2.95 15.89 30.07
CA TRP A 96 3.59 15.77 28.78
C TRP A 96 2.57 15.90 27.65
N SER A 97 2.96 16.59 26.58
CA SER A 97 2.26 16.63 25.30
C SER A 97 3.06 15.85 24.27
N TRP A 98 2.37 15.01 23.52
CA TRP A 98 2.95 14.19 22.46
C TRP A 98 2.30 14.55 21.13
N ARG A 99 3.11 14.78 20.10
CA ARG A 99 2.63 15.11 18.74
C ARG A 99 3.56 14.53 17.68
N ALA A 100 3.01 14.05 16.57
CA ALA A 100 3.80 13.78 15.39
C ALA A 100 4.20 15.13 14.76
N VAL A 101 5.51 15.36 14.57
CA VAL A 101 6.03 16.67 14.15
C VAL A 101 6.68 16.65 12.78
N SER A 102 7.22 15.51 12.35
CA SER A 102 7.96 15.39 11.10
C SER A 102 7.91 13.96 10.58
N VAL A 103 8.07 13.82 9.27
CA VAL A 103 8.20 12.54 8.57
C VAL A 103 9.49 12.52 7.76
N MET A 104 10.14 11.35 7.70
CA MET A 104 11.41 11.14 7.00
C MET A 104 11.24 10.07 5.93
N PRO A 105 11.17 10.43 4.64
CA PRO A 105 11.10 9.44 3.56
C PRO A 105 12.41 8.65 3.48
N GLY A 106 12.33 7.34 3.22
CA GLY A 106 13.51 6.48 3.09
C GLY A 106 14.18 6.11 4.42
N ALA A 107 13.53 6.34 5.56
CA ALA A 107 14.11 6.03 6.86
C ALA A 107 14.26 4.51 7.06
N GLY A 108 15.37 4.09 7.68
CA GLY A 108 15.54 2.71 8.15
C GLY A 108 14.71 2.44 9.41
N ALA A 109 14.47 1.17 9.72
CA ALA A 109 13.69 0.76 10.88
C ALA A 109 14.18 1.41 12.19
N ALA A 110 13.24 1.88 13.00
CA ALA A 110 13.52 2.40 14.33
C ALA A 110 12.42 2.03 15.32
N ASP A 111 12.82 2.03 16.59
CA ASP A 111 11.97 1.75 17.73
C ASP A 111 12.28 2.78 18.81
N TRP A 112 11.52 3.89 18.80
CA TRP A 112 11.62 4.97 19.79
C TRP A 112 13.03 5.51 20.03
N ARG A 113 13.80 5.68 18.94
CA ARG A 113 15.17 6.21 19.00
C ARG A 113 15.14 7.73 19.18
N GLU A 114 15.81 8.24 20.21
CA GLU A 114 16.00 9.68 20.38
C GLU A 114 16.83 10.27 19.23
N LEU A 115 16.30 11.30 18.57
CA LEU A 115 16.97 12.02 17.49
C LEU A 115 17.60 13.32 17.98
N ARG A 116 16.84 14.08 18.78
CA ARG A 116 17.24 15.40 19.27
C ARG A 116 16.60 15.68 20.61
N ARG A 117 17.33 16.38 21.47
CA ARG A 117 16.83 16.92 22.74
C ARG A 117 17.13 18.42 22.82
N ASP A 118 16.15 19.15 23.31
CA ASP A 118 16.17 20.59 23.46
C ASP A 118 15.46 20.95 24.77
N GLY A 119 16.24 21.05 25.86
CA GLY A 119 15.71 21.11 27.22
C GLY A 119 14.82 19.91 27.54
N ASP A 120 13.57 20.18 27.90
CA ASP A 120 12.55 19.18 28.20
C ASP A 120 11.82 18.64 26.96
N THR A 121 12.10 19.21 25.78
CA THR A 121 11.54 18.75 24.51
C THR A 121 12.44 17.70 23.88
N VAL A 122 11.88 16.56 23.47
CA VAL A 122 12.62 15.45 22.86
C VAL A 122 11.91 14.97 21.61
N ASP A 123 12.66 14.85 20.52
CA ASP A 123 12.19 14.32 19.25
C ASP A 123 12.66 12.86 19.12
N TYR A 124 11.71 11.93 18.96
CA TYR A 124 11.96 10.49 18.81
C TYR A 124 11.58 10.04 17.41
N HIS A 125 12.44 9.24 16.78
CA HIS A 125 12.04 8.39 15.67
C HIS A 125 11.27 7.20 16.25
N ALA A 126 9.94 7.33 16.30
CA ALA A 126 9.07 6.39 17.00
C ALA A 126 8.95 5.06 16.26
N ALA A 127 8.70 5.12 14.96
CA ALA A 127 8.55 3.96 14.10
C ALA A 127 8.81 4.33 12.63
N THR A 128 9.05 3.30 11.82
CA THR A 128 9.07 3.40 10.36
C THR A 128 7.92 2.58 9.81
N ALA A 129 6.98 3.23 9.13
CA ALA A 129 5.84 2.59 8.49
C ALA A 129 6.02 2.59 6.97
N GLN A 130 5.45 1.60 6.27
CA GLN A 130 5.33 1.69 4.81
C GLN A 130 4.17 2.62 4.50
N MET A 131 4.42 3.62 3.66
CA MET A 131 3.38 4.47 3.10
C MET A 131 3.13 4.02 1.66
N ASP A 132 1.88 3.67 1.40
CA ASP A 132 1.43 3.09 0.15
C ASP A 132 0.59 4.10 -0.63
N LEU A 133 0.78 4.13 -1.93
CA LEU A 133 -0.04 4.90 -2.87
C LEU A 133 -0.76 3.96 -3.81
N HIS A 134 -2.06 4.18 -3.97
CA HIS A 134 -2.94 3.43 -4.84
C HIS A 134 -3.49 4.34 -5.93
N GLY A 135 -3.45 3.91 -7.20
CA GLY A 135 -3.97 4.76 -8.28
C GLY A 135 -5.48 5.03 -8.22
N ALA A 136 -6.23 4.15 -7.55
CA ALA A 136 -7.66 4.35 -7.29
C ALA A 136 -7.93 5.58 -6.40
N GLU A 137 -6.94 6.06 -5.64
CA GLU A 137 -7.04 7.17 -4.70
C GLU A 137 -6.36 8.45 -5.21
N THR A 138 -6.03 8.52 -6.50
CA THR A 138 -5.30 9.67 -7.07
C THR A 138 -6.01 11.01 -6.86
N GLU A 139 -7.35 11.03 -6.87
CA GLU A 139 -8.15 12.22 -6.57
C GLU A 139 -7.92 12.71 -5.12
N ALA A 140 -7.83 11.79 -4.16
CA ALA A 140 -7.58 12.11 -2.76
C ALA A 140 -6.18 12.76 -2.59
N TYR A 141 -5.17 12.18 -3.24
CA TYR A 141 -3.81 12.73 -3.21
C TYR A 141 -3.73 14.12 -3.85
N LEU A 142 -4.45 14.34 -4.96
CA LEU A 142 -4.53 15.65 -5.62
C LEU A 142 -5.10 16.71 -4.66
N GLN A 143 -6.16 16.38 -3.92
CA GLN A 143 -6.72 17.28 -2.91
C GLN A 143 -5.72 17.55 -1.77
N GLY A 144 -5.02 16.51 -1.30
CA GLY A 144 -4.00 16.63 -0.24
C GLY A 144 -2.85 17.55 -0.64
N ILE A 145 -2.36 17.44 -1.88
CA ILE A 145 -1.28 18.26 -2.42
C ILE A 145 -1.74 19.69 -2.75
N SER A 146 -3.01 19.88 -3.11
CA SER A 146 -3.58 21.20 -3.44
C SER A 146 -3.90 22.05 -2.19
N ALA A 147 -3.85 21.46 -1.00
CA ALA A 147 -4.01 22.18 0.25
C ALA A 147 -2.90 23.24 0.45
N ARG A 148 -3.19 24.30 1.22
CA ARG A 148 -2.22 25.37 1.54
C ARG A 148 -0.89 24.82 2.10
N VAL A 149 -0.98 23.77 2.91
CA VAL A 149 0.17 23.03 3.43
C VAL A 149 -0.07 21.56 3.10
N PRO A 150 0.61 21.02 2.07
CA PRO A 150 0.59 19.59 1.78
C PRO A 150 1.02 18.81 3.01
N SER A 151 0.20 17.84 3.43
CA SER A 151 0.41 17.13 4.70
C SER A 151 0.16 15.64 4.55
N VAL A 152 1.03 14.84 5.16
CA VAL A 152 0.81 13.42 5.41
C VAL A 152 0.08 13.26 6.73
N TYR A 153 -0.75 12.24 6.82
CA TYR A 153 -1.50 11.89 8.01
C TYR A 153 -0.86 10.68 8.68
N VAL A 154 -0.57 10.84 9.96
CA VAL A 154 -0.01 9.77 10.80
C VAL A 154 -1.12 9.31 11.74
N VAL A 155 -1.53 8.07 11.59
CA VAL A 155 -2.54 7.44 12.44
C VAL A 155 -1.82 6.69 13.55
N MET A 156 -2.11 7.06 14.79
CA MET A 156 -1.46 6.51 15.98
C MET A 156 -2.51 5.97 16.94
N ARG A 157 -2.17 4.90 17.63
CA ARG A 157 -2.96 4.36 18.74
C ARG A 157 -2.15 4.46 20.03
N GLN A 158 -2.82 4.75 21.13
CA GLN A 158 -2.17 4.72 22.45
C GLN A 158 -1.83 3.27 22.82
N ASN A 159 -0.59 3.06 23.27
CA ASN A 159 -0.20 1.78 23.84
C ASN A 159 -0.73 1.65 25.26
N VAL A 160 -1.12 0.43 25.62
CA VAL A 160 -1.64 0.07 26.95
C VAL A 160 -0.71 -0.97 27.57
N GLY A 161 -0.45 -0.87 28.87
CA GLY A 161 0.37 -1.84 29.61
C GLY A 161 1.76 -1.34 29.98
N ALA A 162 2.69 -2.27 30.23
CA ALA A 162 4.00 -1.99 30.79
C ALA A 162 4.87 -1.04 29.93
N ASP A 163 4.74 -1.13 28.60
CA ASP A 163 5.55 -0.35 27.67
C ASP A 163 5.03 1.07 27.45
N ALA A 164 3.82 1.40 27.89
CA ALA A 164 3.18 2.70 27.65
C ALA A 164 3.99 3.89 28.21
N ALA A 165 4.81 3.68 29.24
CA ALA A 165 5.66 4.72 29.82
C ALA A 165 6.85 5.11 28.91
N SER A 166 7.40 4.15 28.16
CA SER A 166 8.55 4.37 27.27
C SER A 166 8.13 4.59 25.81
N LYS A 167 7.04 3.95 25.40
CA LYS A 167 6.50 3.95 24.04
C LYS A 167 4.99 4.22 24.10
N PRO A 168 4.56 5.45 24.37
CA PRO A 168 3.14 5.76 24.59
C PRO A 168 2.25 5.57 23.36
N PHE A 169 2.82 5.54 22.15
CA PHE A 169 2.07 5.39 20.91
C PHE A 169 2.63 4.29 20.01
N HIS A 170 1.73 3.65 19.28
CA HIS A 170 2.03 2.77 18.17
C HIS A 170 1.53 3.43 16.88
N VAL A 171 2.38 3.54 15.87
CA VAL A 171 2.00 4.05 14.54
C VAL A 171 1.27 2.93 13.80
N VAL A 172 0.00 3.16 13.49
CA VAL A 172 -0.86 2.19 12.79
C VAL A 172 -0.69 2.32 11.28
N LEU A 173 -0.74 3.55 10.78
CA LEU A 173 -0.72 3.86 9.36
C LEU A 173 -0.10 5.24 9.12
N VAL A 174 0.57 5.37 7.98
CA VAL A 174 0.98 6.66 7.43
C VAL A 174 0.38 6.76 6.04
N THR A 175 -0.45 7.78 5.80
CA THR A 175 -1.16 7.94 4.54
C THR A 175 -1.02 9.35 3.98
N ALA A 176 -0.96 9.45 2.65
CA ALA A 176 -1.03 10.71 1.91
C ALA A 176 -2.48 11.08 1.55
N SER A 177 -3.44 10.15 1.71
CA SER A 177 -4.86 10.36 1.39
C SER A 177 -5.57 11.11 2.53
N PRO A 178 -6.14 12.30 2.28
CA PRO A 178 -6.99 12.98 3.26
C PRO A 178 -8.28 12.23 3.57
N PHE A 179 -8.81 11.45 2.62
CA PHE A 179 -10.06 10.69 2.78
C PHE A 179 -9.87 9.48 3.69
N GLU A 180 -8.81 8.71 3.47
CA GLU A 180 -8.48 7.58 4.35
C GLU A 180 -8.20 8.08 5.77
N ALA A 181 -7.47 9.18 5.91
CA ALA A 181 -7.23 9.81 7.22
C ALA A 181 -8.52 10.26 7.92
N GLN A 182 -9.52 10.70 7.16
CA GLN A 182 -10.82 11.11 7.71
C GLN A 182 -11.59 9.89 8.25
N ASP A 183 -11.59 8.76 7.55
CA ASP A 183 -12.27 7.54 8.00
C ASP A 183 -11.73 7.06 9.36
N TYR A 184 -10.43 7.17 9.59
CA TYR A 184 -9.82 6.90 10.89
C TYR A 184 -10.16 7.96 11.95
N ALA A 185 -10.23 9.23 11.56
CA ALA A 185 -10.58 10.31 12.48
C ALA A 185 -12.03 10.19 12.98
N ASP A 186 -12.94 9.70 12.14
CA ASP A 186 -14.37 9.57 12.47
C ASP A 186 -14.66 8.40 13.44
N THR A 187 -13.77 7.41 13.52
CA THR A 187 -13.91 6.26 14.44
C THR A 187 -13.63 6.65 15.90
N GLY A 188 -12.72 7.60 16.13
CA GLY A 188 -12.41 8.16 17.46
C GLY A 188 -11.55 7.29 18.38
N GLU A 189 -11.16 6.08 17.97
CA GLU A 189 -10.20 5.24 18.70
C GLU A 189 -8.74 5.61 18.37
N GLU A 190 -8.50 6.08 17.15
CA GLU A 190 -7.20 6.50 16.66
C GLU A 190 -6.97 8.01 16.79
N ILE A 191 -5.71 8.37 16.99
CA ILE A 191 -5.24 9.75 16.96
C ILE A 191 -4.66 9.99 15.56
N VAL A 192 -5.29 10.88 14.81
CA VAL A 192 -4.84 11.28 13.47
C VAL A 192 -4.10 12.61 13.57
N GLU A 193 -2.80 12.59 13.33
CA GLU A 193 -1.97 13.79 13.32
C GLU A 193 -1.63 14.22 11.90
N LYS A 194 -1.77 15.52 11.64
CA LYS A 194 -1.47 16.13 10.34
C LYS A 194 -0.04 16.69 10.35
N VAL A 195 0.83 16.09 9.56
CA VAL A 195 2.26 16.44 9.49
C VAL A 195 2.60 17.02 8.12
N ALA A 196 3.28 18.17 8.10
CA ALA A 196 3.68 18.81 6.84
C ALA A 196 4.61 17.88 6.02
N MET A 197 4.31 17.73 4.73
CA MET A 197 5.12 16.92 3.83
C MET A 197 6.47 17.60 3.53
N PRO A 198 7.59 16.87 3.64
CA PRO A 198 8.86 17.30 3.06
C PRO A 198 8.74 17.45 1.54
N GLU A 199 9.51 18.37 0.96
CA GLU A 199 9.47 18.67 -0.49
C GLU A 199 9.65 17.42 -1.37
N GLY A 200 10.55 16.50 -0.98
CA GLY A 200 10.79 15.26 -1.71
C GLY A 200 9.59 14.32 -1.71
N LEU A 201 8.81 14.31 -0.61
CA LEU A 201 7.61 13.49 -0.52
C LEU A 201 6.46 14.11 -1.33
N VAL A 202 6.35 15.44 -1.33
CA VAL A 202 5.40 16.15 -2.21
C VAL A 202 5.70 15.85 -3.68
N ALA A 203 6.96 15.92 -4.09
CA ALA A 203 7.37 15.63 -5.46
C ALA A 203 7.04 14.19 -5.87
N TRP A 204 7.31 13.23 -4.98
CA TRP A 204 7.02 11.81 -5.21
C TRP A 204 5.51 11.53 -5.37
N VAL A 205 4.67 12.08 -4.48
CA VAL A 205 3.21 11.90 -4.60
C VAL A 205 2.70 12.61 -5.87
N ARG A 206 3.22 13.79 -6.22
CA ARG A 206 2.86 14.50 -7.46
C ARG A 206 3.19 13.67 -8.70
N GLU A 207 4.39 13.12 -8.79
CA GLU A 207 4.80 12.27 -9.90
C GLU A 207 3.90 11.02 -10.02
N PHE A 208 3.52 10.42 -8.89
CA PHE A 208 2.58 9.30 -8.88
C PHE A 208 1.20 9.70 -9.41
N VAL A 209 0.67 10.86 -8.96
CA VAL A 209 -0.62 11.39 -9.43
C VAL A 209 -0.56 11.71 -10.92
N ASP A 210 0.47 12.41 -11.39
CA ASP A 210 0.62 12.77 -12.81
C ASP A 210 0.69 11.53 -13.73
N ALA A 211 1.28 10.43 -13.25
CA ALA A 211 1.39 9.19 -14.01
C ALA A 211 0.11 8.33 -14.03
N HIS A 212 -0.76 8.44 -13.02
CA HIS A 212 -1.88 7.50 -12.82
C HIS A 212 -3.25 8.15 -12.76
N HIS A 213 -3.34 9.46 -12.55
CA HIS A 213 -4.61 10.16 -12.43
C HIS A 213 -5.32 10.21 -13.78
N GLN A 214 -6.50 9.62 -13.83
CA GLN A 214 -7.41 9.70 -14.96
C GLN A 214 -8.71 10.32 -14.44
N GLU A 215 -9.12 11.44 -15.02
CA GLU A 215 -10.40 12.05 -14.69
C GLU A 215 -11.53 11.14 -15.19
N GLU A 216 -12.05 10.28 -14.31
CA GLU A 216 -13.20 9.47 -14.61
C GLU A 216 -14.47 10.33 -14.53
N THR A 217 -15.02 10.67 -15.69
CA THR A 217 -16.35 11.30 -15.74
C THR A 217 -17.37 10.35 -15.11
N PHE A 218 -18.00 10.77 -14.02
CA PHE A 218 -19.01 9.96 -13.34
C PHE A 218 -20.15 9.58 -14.30
N LYS A 219 -20.20 8.32 -14.72
CA LYS A 219 -21.30 7.77 -15.53
C LYS A 219 -22.37 7.24 -14.60
N LYS A 220 -23.40 8.05 -14.36
CA LYS A 220 -24.58 7.60 -13.61
C LYS A 220 -25.16 6.35 -14.28
N ARG A 221 -25.24 5.23 -13.56
CA ARG A 221 -25.96 4.05 -14.04
C ARG A 221 -27.39 4.43 -14.37
N ARG A 222 -27.84 4.15 -15.59
CA ARG A 222 -29.23 4.31 -15.96
C ARG A 222 -29.99 3.14 -15.34
N ARG A 223 -30.97 3.42 -14.48
CA ARG A 223 -31.87 2.37 -13.99
C ARG A 223 -32.63 1.82 -15.19
N ASP A 224 -32.54 0.51 -15.40
CA ASP A 224 -33.37 -0.18 -16.38
C ASP A 224 -34.83 0.08 -16.03
N LYS A 225 -35.58 0.59 -17.00
CA LYS A 225 -37.01 0.83 -16.81
C LYS A 225 -37.71 -0.52 -16.88
N THR A 226 -38.26 -0.98 -15.76
CA THR A 226 -39.23 -2.07 -15.77
C THR A 226 -40.46 -1.59 -16.53
N ASP A 227 -40.81 -2.31 -17.60
CA ASP A 227 -42.04 -2.04 -18.34
C ASP A 227 -43.24 -2.51 -17.51
N VAL A 228 -43.96 -1.55 -16.93
CA VAL A 228 -45.16 -1.80 -16.12
C VAL A 228 -46.38 -2.21 -16.94
N ASN A 229 -46.35 -2.04 -18.26
CA ASN A 229 -47.42 -2.51 -19.16
C ASN A 229 -47.12 -3.89 -19.76
N ARG A 230 -45.98 -4.48 -19.43
CA ARG A 230 -45.63 -5.83 -19.89
C ARG A 230 -46.54 -6.84 -19.21
N VAL A 231 -47.54 -7.29 -19.94
CA VAL A 231 -48.43 -8.39 -19.52
C VAL A 231 -47.68 -9.70 -19.78
N GLU A 232 -47.20 -10.35 -18.72
CA GLU A 232 -46.58 -11.68 -18.80
C GLU A 232 -47.64 -12.76 -18.51
N ASP A 233 -48.35 -13.20 -19.55
CA ASP A 233 -49.34 -14.29 -19.46
C ASP A 233 -48.67 -15.68 -19.60
N GLY A 234 -47.80 -16.03 -18.65
CA GLY A 234 -47.12 -17.33 -18.62
C GLY A 234 -46.19 -17.60 -19.81
N VAL A 235 -45.30 -18.58 -19.67
CA VAL A 235 -44.36 -18.95 -20.74
C VAL A 235 -44.90 -20.17 -21.50
N GLY A 236 -45.11 -20.04 -22.81
CA GLY A 236 -45.46 -21.15 -23.71
C GLY A 236 -46.95 -21.29 -24.08
N ASP A 237 -47.30 -22.43 -24.70
CA ASP A 237 -48.66 -22.70 -25.20
C ASP A 237 -49.69 -22.73 -24.05
N PRO A 238 -50.79 -21.97 -24.14
CA PRO A 238 -51.85 -21.94 -23.12
C PRO A 238 -52.55 -23.27 -22.86
N ARG A 239 -52.38 -24.28 -23.72
CA ARG A 239 -52.98 -25.61 -23.55
C ARG A 239 -52.13 -26.57 -22.72
N ILE A 240 -50.84 -26.30 -22.59
CA ILE A 240 -49.90 -27.21 -21.92
C ILE A 240 -49.51 -26.61 -20.57
N HIS A 241 -49.91 -27.27 -19.49
CA HIS A 241 -49.55 -26.83 -18.14
C HIS A 241 -48.04 -26.99 -17.91
N GLN A 242 -47.32 -25.89 -17.73
CA GLN A 242 -45.89 -25.89 -17.42
C GLN A 242 -45.68 -25.78 -15.91
N LEU A 243 -44.73 -26.54 -15.36
CA LEU A 243 -44.40 -26.51 -13.93
C LEU A 243 -43.81 -25.16 -13.46
N SER A 244 -43.23 -24.38 -14.38
CA SER A 244 -42.65 -23.06 -14.12
C SER A 244 -43.67 -21.92 -14.10
N ASP A 245 -44.91 -22.19 -14.52
CA ASP A 245 -45.97 -21.18 -14.65
C ASP A 245 -46.89 -21.25 -13.43
N VAL A 246 -46.48 -20.58 -12.35
CA VAL A 246 -47.17 -20.62 -11.04
C VAL A 246 -48.49 -19.82 -11.08
N TYR A 247 -48.65 -18.88 -12.00
CA TYR A 247 -49.86 -18.05 -12.08
C TYR A 247 -50.23 -17.69 -13.52
N ARG A 248 -51.27 -18.33 -14.05
CA ARG A 248 -51.87 -18.03 -15.36
C ARG A 248 -53.30 -17.52 -15.19
N ALA A 249 -53.59 -16.34 -15.75
CA ALA A 249 -54.92 -15.76 -15.67
C ALA A 249 -55.96 -16.63 -16.40
N PRO A 250 -57.14 -16.93 -15.82
CA PRO A 250 -58.12 -17.85 -16.40
C PRO A 250 -58.69 -17.38 -17.74
N ALA A 251 -58.64 -16.07 -18.03
CA ALA A 251 -59.05 -15.52 -19.32
C ALA A 251 -58.11 -15.93 -20.47
N SER A 252 -56.80 -16.04 -20.21
CA SER A 252 -55.80 -16.44 -21.21
C SER A 252 -55.97 -17.90 -21.65
N VAL A 253 -56.30 -18.80 -20.71
CA VAL A 253 -56.59 -20.22 -20.97
C VAL A 253 -57.84 -20.39 -21.83
N ARG A 254 -58.89 -19.59 -21.57
CA ARG A 254 -60.12 -19.61 -22.37
C ARG A 254 -59.89 -19.20 -23.82
N LYS A 255 -59.05 -18.19 -24.05
CA LYS A 255 -58.71 -17.69 -25.40
C LYS A 255 -58.00 -18.75 -26.25
N GLY A 256 -57.16 -19.60 -25.64
CA GLY A 256 -56.52 -20.72 -26.32
C GLY A 256 -57.45 -21.89 -26.69
N ARG A 257 -58.66 -21.95 -26.13
CA ARG A 257 -59.61 -23.05 -26.36
C ARG A 257 -60.62 -22.78 -27.49
N VAL A 258 -60.72 -21.53 -27.94
CA VAL A 258 -61.65 -21.14 -29.02
C VAL A 258 -60.94 -21.24 -30.36
N HIS A 259 -60.80 -22.47 -30.86
CA HIS A 259 -60.51 -22.80 -32.26
C HIS A 259 -60.95 -24.24 -32.52
#